data_AF-A0A0F7TZL2-F1
#
_entry.id   AF-A0A0F7TZL2-F1
#
_cell.length_a   1.000
_cell.length_b   1.000
_cell.length_c   1.000
_cell.angle_alpha   90.00
_cell.angle_beta   90.00
_cell.angle_gamma   90.00
#
_symmetry.space_group_name_H-M   'P 1'
#
loop_
_entity.id
_entity.type
_entity.pdbx_description
1 polymer ?
#
loop_
_entity_poly.entity_id
_entity_poly.type
_entity_poly.pdbx_seq_one_letter_code
_entity_poly.pdbx_strand_id
1 'polypeptide(L)'
;MVTANGYCPGPFLQESLFPAKGGFLDGRFCEPIPGIGPNGTTIACCLPCPLADWRYADNTAKRVGVASWISVAILPLCIFLLVSYAVLPVKWTNRHYLSICFTLGICCMEIAFIIPLGAKPQQCYNAITPNDMYSDLSCAFSGSLLLFGGWLVVMWSFIRTLAFHLQVCWEFVLGPKFMWGAFLAGFGIPAVGMTVMLILTGVSFRFGQMCHINIKHGSQDYWYPLIAFSAAALVLQLATMAYCMHIYVRSLFDKSASTTENSSGLPSYTSSVRTVTARQAYRRVRRVLQLQWRGIALVLIIIGNVIFFAVVFIKLDRDTNLTEANLAKASNWLTCLAVGEGKEACKKYASAMGPNEATLLAVVYLLSLVGFWNFILFARPSMFAGWLDICRRGFSAPREFVSADAHRNLDNKGFEMLTTSGGGKTPEPYNYNMRSPSPSRMMRSASPRQMMRSPSPTHTFSGRRSPMAASPTSERNVHFGHQEARYTRPSMSFSGPRPPTSPGRDWDASATFARGHT
;
A
#
# COMPACT_ATOMS: atom_id res chain seq x y z
N MET A 1 -43.05 20.63 33.49
CA MET A 1 -42.10 20.00 32.54
C MET A 1 -42.39 20.59 31.18
N VAL A 2 -41.52 21.46 30.65
CA VAL A 2 -41.65 21.90 29.25
C VAL A 2 -41.23 20.69 28.40
N THR A 3 -42.14 20.15 27.60
CA THR A 3 -41.83 19.07 26.66
C THR A 3 -40.77 19.57 25.68
N ALA A 4 -39.74 18.76 25.39
CA ALA A 4 -38.65 19.14 24.47
C ALA A 4 -39.13 19.50 23.04
N ASN A 5 -40.35 19.12 22.71
CA ASN A 5 -41.07 19.49 21.50
C ASN A 5 -41.41 20.98 21.43
N GLY A 6 -41.63 21.64 22.58
CA GLY A 6 -42.08 23.03 22.62
C GLY A 6 -43.34 23.24 21.75
N TYR A 7 -43.24 24.12 20.76
CA TYR A 7 -44.28 24.39 19.77
C TYR A 7 -44.23 23.50 18.53
N CYS A 8 -43.23 22.62 18.40
CA CYS A 8 -43.08 21.73 17.27
C CYS A 8 -43.99 20.49 17.41
N PRO A 9 -44.63 20.02 16.32
CA PRO A 9 -45.35 18.75 16.36
C PRO A 9 -44.38 17.59 16.61
N GLY A 10 -44.79 16.61 17.41
CA GLY A 10 -43.97 15.39 17.59
C GLY A 10 -43.79 14.66 16.26
N PRO A 11 -42.61 14.07 15.98
CA PRO A 11 -41.44 13.89 16.85
C PRO A 11 -40.42 15.05 16.84
N PHE A 12 -40.74 16.17 16.21
CA PHE A 12 -39.82 17.30 16.07
C PHE A 12 -39.62 18.03 17.39
N LEU A 13 -38.41 18.54 17.58
CA LEU A 13 -37.95 19.21 18.80
C LEU A 13 -37.62 20.67 18.49
N GLN A 14 -38.01 21.56 19.39
CA GLN A 14 -37.78 23.00 19.20
C GLN A 14 -36.32 23.36 19.45
N GLU A 15 -35.65 23.95 18.47
CA GLU A 15 -34.21 24.21 18.53
C GLU A 15 -33.81 25.09 19.73
N SER A 16 -34.59 26.14 20.01
CA SER A 16 -34.28 27.12 21.05
C SER A 16 -34.29 26.54 22.48
N LEU A 17 -34.78 25.32 22.67
CA LEU A 17 -34.74 24.61 23.95
C LEU A 17 -33.41 23.88 24.18
N PHE A 18 -32.50 23.88 23.20
CA PHE A 18 -31.21 23.21 23.27
C PHE A 18 -30.05 24.21 23.28
N PRO A 19 -28.90 23.86 23.88
CA PRO A 19 -27.74 24.74 23.94
C PRO A 19 -27.26 25.18 22.56
N ALA A 20 -26.89 26.45 22.40
CA ALA A 20 -26.29 27.00 21.17
C ALA A 20 -24.78 26.71 21.04
N LYS A 21 -24.21 25.88 21.93
CA LYS A 21 -22.79 25.50 21.94
C LYS A 21 -22.65 24.02 22.27
N GLY A 22 -21.61 23.38 21.73
CA GLY A 22 -21.28 21.97 21.93
C GLY A 22 -21.83 21.06 20.83
N GLY A 23 -21.07 20.01 20.50
CA GLY A 23 -21.34 19.12 19.37
C GLY A 23 -21.24 19.82 18.00
N PHE A 24 -21.63 19.11 16.94
CA PHE A 24 -21.67 19.62 15.58
C PHE A 24 -23.02 20.31 15.29
N LEU A 25 -23.09 21.62 15.55
CA LEU A 25 -24.32 22.42 15.36
C LEU A 25 -24.80 22.44 13.90
N ASP A 26 -23.89 22.56 12.93
CA ASP A 26 -24.19 22.52 11.49
C ASP A 26 -24.71 21.14 11.04
N GLY A 27 -24.65 20.12 11.92
CA GLY A 27 -25.20 18.78 11.71
C GLY A 27 -26.64 18.61 12.16
N ARG A 28 -27.25 19.63 12.77
CA ARG A 28 -28.67 19.60 13.15
C ARG A 28 -29.54 19.63 11.90
N PHE A 29 -30.56 18.77 11.86
CA PHE A 29 -31.54 18.76 10.78
C PHE A 29 -32.78 19.57 11.21
N CYS A 30 -32.67 20.90 11.13
CA CYS A 30 -33.69 21.85 11.58
C CYS A 30 -34.21 22.71 10.43
N GLU A 31 -35.49 23.09 10.50
CA GLU A 31 -36.10 24.03 9.55
C GLU A 31 -36.94 25.09 10.29
N PRO A 32 -36.81 26.40 9.97
CA PRO A 32 -37.68 27.44 10.48
C PRO A 32 -39.11 27.30 9.93
N ILE A 33 -40.08 27.15 10.82
CA ILE A 33 -41.50 27.11 10.50
C ILE A 33 -42.14 28.44 10.93
N PRO A 34 -42.70 29.23 10.01
CA PRO A 34 -43.36 30.49 10.35
C PRO A 34 -44.70 30.24 11.06
N GLY A 35 -45.05 31.08 12.04
CA GLY A 35 -46.40 31.14 12.61
C GLY A 35 -46.73 30.12 13.71
N ILE A 36 -45.82 29.20 14.05
CA ILE A 36 -46.05 28.21 15.12
C ILE A 36 -45.63 28.71 16.51
N GLY A 37 -44.84 29.78 16.59
CA GLY A 37 -44.34 30.31 17.85
C GLY A 37 -45.28 31.24 18.59
N PRO A 38 -44.90 31.66 19.82
CA PRO A 38 -45.68 32.63 20.57
C PRO A 38 -45.81 33.91 19.75
N ASN A 39 -47.03 34.46 19.69
CA ASN A 39 -47.39 35.63 18.87
C ASN A 39 -47.14 35.46 17.36
N GLY A 40 -47.18 34.24 16.84
CA GLY A 40 -47.00 33.97 15.40
C GLY A 40 -45.54 34.06 14.93
N THR A 41 -44.58 33.96 15.86
CA THR A 41 -43.15 33.99 15.53
C THR A 41 -42.68 32.71 14.82
N THR A 42 -41.58 32.83 14.07
CA THR A 42 -40.91 31.71 13.40
C THR A 42 -40.09 30.91 14.40
N ILE A 43 -40.30 29.60 14.45
CA ILE A 43 -39.54 28.67 15.31
C ILE A 43 -38.89 27.59 14.45
N ALA A 44 -37.62 27.29 14.73
CA ALA A 44 -36.92 26.17 14.11
C ALA A 44 -37.27 24.85 14.79
N CYS A 45 -37.77 23.89 14.00
CA CYS A 45 -38.09 22.53 14.43
C CYS A 45 -37.08 21.55 13.85
N CYS A 46 -36.54 20.70 14.72
CA CYS A 46 -35.45 19.79 14.40
C CYS A 46 -35.88 18.33 14.52
N LEU A 47 -35.35 17.48 13.65
CA LEU A 47 -35.49 16.04 13.80
C LEU A 47 -34.55 15.52 14.91
N PRO A 48 -34.98 14.53 15.73
CA PRO A 48 -34.10 13.97 16.76
C PRO A 48 -32.86 13.26 16.19
N CYS A 49 -31.76 13.34 16.93
CA CYS A 49 -30.52 12.64 16.63
C CYS A 49 -30.58 11.17 17.11
N PRO A 50 -30.02 10.19 16.36
CA PRO A 50 -29.32 10.34 15.08
C PRO A 50 -30.27 10.30 13.87
N LEU A 51 -29.97 11.14 12.87
CA LEU A 51 -30.77 11.27 11.63
C LEU A 51 -30.94 9.93 10.88
N ALA A 52 -29.91 9.08 10.93
CA ALA A 52 -29.93 7.77 10.27
C ALA A 52 -31.05 6.86 10.80
N ASP A 53 -31.37 6.94 12.09
CA ASP A 53 -32.41 6.09 12.67
C ASP A 53 -33.76 6.46 12.10
N TRP A 54 -34.10 7.74 11.93
CA TRP A 54 -35.38 8.16 11.36
C TRP A 54 -35.56 7.81 9.88
N ARG A 55 -34.45 7.61 9.17
CA ARG A 55 -34.42 7.36 7.73
C ARG A 55 -34.37 5.88 7.37
N TYR A 56 -33.67 5.07 8.16
CA TYR A 56 -33.38 3.67 7.84
C TYR A 56 -34.10 2.67 8.75
N ALA A 57 -33.99 1.37 8.45
CA ALA A 57 -34.54 0.30 9.27
C ALA A 57 -33.89 0.26 10.66
N ASP A 58 -34.64 -0.18 11.69
CA ASP A 58 -34.10 -0.27 13.06
C ASP A 58 -32.90 -1.24 13.15
N ASN A 59 -32.85 -2.22 12.24
CA ASN A 59 -31.74 -3.17 12.16
C ASN A 59 -30.54 -2.65 11.36
N THR A 60 -30.63 -1.49 10.69
CA THR A 60 -29.55 -0.96 9.85
C THR A 60 -28.31 -0.65 10.68
N ALA A 61 -28.47 -0.05 11.86
CA ALA A 61 -27.35 0.21 12.76
C ALA A 61 -26.61 -1.09 13.16
N LYS A 62 -27.37 -2.16 13.44
CA LYS A 62 -26.80 -3.48 13.74
C LYS A 62 -26.06 -4.09 12.54
N ARG A 63 -26.60 -3.92 11.33
CA ARG A 63 -25.96 -4.38 10.07
C ARG A 63 -24.68 -3.61 9.76
N VAL A 64 -24.67 -2.28 9.96
CA VAL A 64 -23.45 -1.46 9.84
C VAL A 64 -22.38 -1.93 10.83
N GLY A 65 -22.78 -2.32 12.05
CA GLY A 65 -21.86 -2.89 13.04
C GLY A 65 -21.17 -4.19 12.62
N VAL A 66 -21.72 -4.96 11.67
CA VAL A 66 -21.07 -6.15 11.12
C VAL A 66 -19.78 -5.79 10.39
N ALA A 67 -19.73 -4.64 9.71
CA ALA A 67 -18.53 -4.19 9.01
C ALA A 67 -17.36 -3.96 9.97
N SER A 68 -17.63 -3.40 11.14
CA SER A 68 -16.60 -3.25 12.18
C SER A 68 -16.02 -4.60 12.62
N TRP A 69 -16.85 -5.64 12.73
CA TRP A 69 -16.37 -6.99 13.05
C TRP A 69 -15.58 -7.64 11.91
N ILE A 70 -15.95 -7.34 10.66
CA ILE A 70 -15.15 -7.73 9.48
C ILE A 70 -13.74 -7.12 9.59
N SER A 71 -13.62 -5.84 9.94
CA SER A 71 -12.33 -5.18 10.17
C SER A 71 -11.52 -5.81 11.31
N VAL A 72 -12.16 -6.25 12.39
CA VAL A 72 -11.48 -7.00 13.48
C VAL A 72 -10.84 -8.28 12.95
N ALA A 73 -11.50 -9.01 12.04
CA ALA A 73 -10.96 -10.23 11.46
C ALA A 73 -9.85 -9.96 10.42
N ILE A 74 -9.94 -8.84 9.70
CA ILE A 74 -9.02 -8.50 8.60
C ILE A 74 -7.75 -7.81 9.10
N LEU A 75 -7.82 -6.96 10.13
CA LEU A 75 -6.64 -6.26 10.65
C LEU A 75 -5.47 -7.21 11.00
N PRO A 76 -5.67 -8.36 11.67
CA PRO A 76 -4.60 -9.34 11.90
C PRO A 76 -3.94 -9.86 10.61
N LEU A 77 -4.68 -9.98 9.51
CA LEU A 77 -4.14 -10.38 8.21
C LEU A 77 -3.22 -9.30 7.63
N CYS A 78 -3.62 -8.02 7.75
CA CYS A 78 -2.79 -6.89 7.36
C CYS A 78 -1.54 -6.77 8.26
N ILE A 79 -1.68 -6.98 9.56
CA ILE A 79 -0.56 -7.02 10.52
C ILE A 79 0.39 -8.16 10.15
N PHE A 80 -0.12 -9.35 9.83
CA PHE A 80 0.71 -10.47 9.38
C PHE A 80 1.57 -10.09 8.16
N LEU A 81 1.01 -9.35 7.19
CA LEU A 81 1.80 -8.86 6.06
C LEU A 81 2.91 -7.91 6.51
N LEU A 82 2.60 -6.93 7.35
CA LEU A 82 3.59 -5.96 7.85
C LEU A 82 4.71 -6.63 8.66
N VAL A 83 4.34 -7.54 9.57
CA VAL A 83 5.30 -8.32 10.36
C VAL A 83 6.15 -9.21 9.46
N SER A 84 5.52 -9.84 8.46
CA SER A 84 6.27 -10.62 7.47
C SER A 84 7.26 -9.75 6.70
N TYR A 85 6.89 -8.53 6.32
CA TYR A 85 7.83 -7.59 5.67
C TYR A 85 8.95 -7.14 6.59
N ALA A 86 8.73 -7.05 7.90
CA ALA A 86 9.75 -6.67 8.87
C ALA A 86 10.73 -7.82 9.16
N VAL A 87 10.21 -9.03 9.40
CA VAL A 87 10.97 -10.17 9.92
C VAL A 87 11.55 -11.06 8.81
N LEU A 88 10.76 -11.39 7.78
CA LEU A 88 11.21 -12.34 6.75
C LEU A 88 12.17 -11.67 5.76
N PRO A 89 13.25 -12.37 5.35
CA PRO A 89 14.17 -11.86 4.35
C PRO A 89 13.49 -11.67 3.00
N VAL A 90 14.07 -10.78 2.18
CA VAL A 90 13.53 -10.34 0.88
C VAL A 90 13.24 -11.53 -0.04
N LYS A 91 14.02 -12.62 0.04
CA LYS A 91 13.81 -13.84 -0.75
C LYS A 91 12.41 -14.47 -0.60
N TRP A 92 11.77 -14.31 0.56
CA TRP A 92 10.44 -14.88 0.82
C TRP A 92 9.31 -13.88 0.56
N THR A 93 9.58 -12.59 0.77
CA THR A 93 8.54 -11.54 0.77
C THR A 93 8.48 -10.75 -0.53
N ASN A 94 9.60 -10.61 -1.23
CA ASN A 94 9.79 -9.62 -2.30
C ASN A 94 9.26 -8.23 -1.87
N ARG A 95 9.54 -7.86 -0.60
CA ARG A 95 9.02 -6.63 0.00
C ARG A 95 9.43 -5.40 -0.81
N HIS A 96 8.49 -4.48 -0.97
CA HIS A 96 8.70 -3.20 -1.66
C HIS A 96 8.01 -2.10 -0.85
N TYR A 97 8.65 -0.93 -0.73
CA TYR A 97 8.14 0.16 0.11
C TYR A 97 6.72 0.59 -0.28
N LEU A 98 6.41 0.64 -1.58
CA LEU A 98 5.05 0.91 -2.08
C LEU A 98 3.99 -0.02 -1.47
N SER A 99 4.27 -1.32 -1.34
CA SER A 99 3.31 -2.27 -0.74
C SER A 99 3.20 -2.10 0.77
N ILE A 100 4.30 -1.75 1.45
CA ILE A 100 4.33 -1.54 2.90
C ILE A 100 3.49 -0.31 3.26
N CYS A 101 3.78 0.84 2.63
CA CYS A 101 3.07 2.10 2.91
C CYS A 101 1.59 2.02 2.55
N PHE A 102 1.27 1.33 1.46
CA PHE A 102 -0.11 1.05 1.10
C PHE A 102 -0.83 0.21 2.17
N THR A 103 -0.20 -0.86 2.66
CA THR A 103 -0.76 -1.70 3.74
C THR A 103 -0.91 -0.93 5.05
N LEU A 104 0.01 0.01 5.37
CA LEU A 104 -0.12 0.90 6.52
C LEU A 104 -1.36 1.79 6.42
N GLY A 105 -1.64 2.37 5.25
CA GLY A 105 -2.86 3.14 5.01
C GLY A 105 -4.12 2.33 5.25
N ILE A 106 -4.15 1.07 4.79
CA ILE A 106 -5.28 0.16 5.06
C ILE A 106 -5.41 -0.13 6.56
N CYS A 107 -4.31 -0.38 7.26
CA CYS A 107 -4.37 -0.60 8.71
C CYS A 107 -5.00 0.60 9.44
N CYS A 108 -4.71 1.83 9.03
CA CYS A 108 -5.39 3.02 9.58
C CYS A 108 -6.91 2.96 9.35
N MET A 109 -7.36 2.58 8.16
CA MET A 109 -8.79 2.42 7.86
C MET A 109 -9.44 1.31 8.71
N GLU A 110 -8.81 0.14 8.83
CA GLU A 110 -9.35 -0.96 9.62
C GLU A 110 -9.44 -0.59 11.12
N ILE A 111 -8.44 0.11 11.66
CA ILE A 111 -8.46 0.58 13.05
C ILE A 111 -9.61 1.57 13.27
N ALA A 112 -9.93 2.43 12.29
CA ALA A 112 -11.04 3.35 12.39
C ALA A 112 -12.39 2.66 12.60
N PHE A 113 -12.59 1.50 11.97
CA PHE A 113 -13.79 0.67 12.16
C PHE A 113 -13.83 -0.06 13.50
N ILE A 114 -12.67 -0.34 14.08
CA ILE A 114 -12.53 -1.08 15.34
C ILE A 114 -12.73 -0.18 16.55
N ILE A 115 -12.28 1.09 16.51
CA ILE A 115 -12.38 2.04 17.62
C ILE A 115 -13.82 2.12 18.19
N PRO A 116 -14.89 2.27 17.38
CA PRO A 116 -16.25 2.31 17.87
C PRO A 116 -16.73 1.06 18.63
N LEU A 117 -16.17 -0.13 18.33
CA LEU A 117 -16.54 -1.36 19.03
C LEU A 117 -16.07 -1.36 20.49
N GLY A 118 -14.88 -0.81 20.72
CA GLY A 118 -14.30 -0.70 22.06
C GLY A 118 -14.86 0.48 22.84
N ALA A 119 -14.95 1.65 22.19
CA ALA A 119 -15.35 2.89 22.85
C ALA A 119 -16.87 3.02 23.07
N LYS A 120 -17.70 2.40 22.20
CA LYS A 120 -19.17 2.52 22.20
C LYS A 120 -19.63 3.97 22.35
N PRO A 121 -19.23 4.86 21.43
CA PRO A 121 -19.45 6.29 21.59
C PRO A 121 -20.94 6.64 21.58
N GLN A 122 -21.29 7.71 22.30
CA GLN A 122 -22.60 8.33 22.15
C GLN A 122 -22.60 9.16 20.86
N GLN A 123 -23.46 8.83 19.90
CA GLN A 123 -23.50 9.54 18.61
C GLN A 123 -23.99 10.98 18.75
N CYS A 124 -24.79 11.26 19.78
CA CYS A 124 -25.47 12.53 19.97
C CYS A 124 -24.98 13.24 21.23
N TYR A 125 -24.64 14.51 21.11
CA TYR A 125 -24.31 15.40 22.23
C TYR A 125 -25.56 15.73 23.06
N ASN A 126 -26.68 15.96 22.37
CA ASN A 126 -28.02 16.15 22.93
C ASN A 126 -29.08 15.61 21.96
N ALA A 127 -30.36 15.77 22.27
CA ALA A 127 -31.44 15.16 21.49
C ALA A 127 -31.52 15.61 20.01
N ILE A 128 -30.89 16.73 19.62
CA ILE A 128 -30.88 17.23 18.23
C ILE A 128 -29.47 17.37 17.62
N THR A 129 -28.42 17.39 18.44
CA THR A 129 -27.06 17.72 18.01
C THR A 129 -26.15 16.48 18.01
N PRO A 130 -25.54 16.10 16.88
CA PRO A 130 -24.54 15.04 16.84
C PRO A 130 -23.23 15.43 17.53
N ASN A 131 -22.51 14.45 18.07
CA ASN A 131 -21.15 14.65 18.56
C ASN A 131 -20.16 14.83 17.39
N ASP A 132 -19.10 15.55 17.66
CA ASP A 132 -18.04 15.95 16.73
C ASP A 132 -16.66 15.62 17.29
N MET A 133 -15.60 15.90 16.53
CA MET A 133 -14.23 15.62 16.98
C MET A 133 -13.82 16.35 18.27
N TYR A 134 -14.50 17.45 18.62
CA TYR A 134 -14.16 18.27 19.79
C TYR A 134 -14.92 17.83 21.04
N SER A 135 -16.07 17.16 20.86
CA SER A 135 -16.93 16.66 21.92
C SER A 135 -16.75 15.16 22.20
N ASP A 136 -16.25 14.37 21.25
CA ASP A 136 -15.95 12.95 21.43
C ASP A 136 -14.60 12.54 20.80
N LEU A 137 -13.70 11.98 21.61
CA LEU A 137 -12.38 11.55 21.14
C LEU A 137 -12.46 10.31 20.23
N SER A 138 -13.41 9.42 20.45
CA SER A 138 -13.60 8.25 19.59
C SER A 138 -13.96 8.68 18.17
N CYS A 139 -14.78 9.74 18.06
CA CYS A 139 -15.08 10.41 16.81
C CYS A 139 -13.84 10.98 16.15
N ALA A 140 -13.04 11.73 16.91
CA ALA A 140 -11.81 12.35 16.41
C ALA A 140 -10.85 11.30 15.82
N PHE A 141 -10.55 10.25 16.57
CA PHE A 141 -9.61 9.22 16.11
C PHE A 141 -10.19 8.33 15.01
N SER A 142 -11.45 7.87 15.12
CA SER A 142 -12.06 7.02 14.08
C SER A 142 -12.17 7.77 12.75
N GLY A 143 -12.70 9.00 12.76
CA GLY A 143 -12.82 9.82 11.56
C GLY A 143 -11.46 10.17 10.95
N SER A 144 -10.50 10.60 11.77
CA SER A 144 -9.16 10.97 11.27
C SER A 144 -8.42 9.79 10.67
N LEU A 145 -8.43 8.62 11.33
CA LEU A 145 -7.74 7.42 10.82
C LEU A 145 -8.39 6.88 9.55
N LEU A 146 -9.73 6.94 9.45
CA LEU A 146 -10.44 6.52 8.25
C LEU A 146 -10.07 7.39 7.06
N LEU A 147 -10.16 8.71 7.23
CA LEU A 147 -9.92 9.66 6.15
C LEU A 147 -8.43 9.74 5.77
N PHE A 148 -7.53 9.71 6.76
CA PHE A 148 -6.09 9.65 6.53
C PHE A 148 -5.67 8.34 5.85
N GLY A 149 -6.23 7.21 6.28
CA GLY A 149 -6.02 5.92 5.63
C GLY A 149 -6.48 5.94 4.17
N GLY A 150 -7.64 6.54 3.88
CA GLY A 150 -8.14 6.75 2.52
C GLY A 150 -7.18 7.59 1.67
N TRP A 151 -6.67 8.70 2.21
CA TRP A 151 -5.65 9.53 1.55
C TRP A 151 -4.37 8.74 1.23
N LEU A 152 -3.85 7.97 2.21
CA LEU A 152 -2.66 7.14 2.00
C LEU A 152 -2.91 6.11 0.90
N VAL A 153 -4.02 5.38 0.95
CA VAL A 153 -4.34 4.34 -0.04
C VAL A 153 -4.46 4.92 -1.46
N VAL A 154 -5.10 6.08 -1.62
CA VAL A 154 -5.20 6.76 -2.93
C VAL A 154 -3.83 7.24 -3.41
N MET A 155 -3.06 7.92 -2.56
CA MET A 155 -1.76 8.47 -2.96
C MET A 155 -0.74 7.38 -3.28
N TRP A 156 -0.66 6.32 -2.49
CA TRP A 156 0.21 5.18 -2.78
C TRP A 156 -0.26 4.37 -3.99
N SER A 157 -1.57 4.34 -4.28
CA SER A 157 -2.09 3.81 -5.56
C SER A 157 -1.58 4.62 -6.74
N PHE A 158 -1.72 5.95 -6.69
CA PHE A 158 -1.27 6.85 -7.74
C PHE A 158 0.24 6.73 -7.98
N ILE A 159 1.06 6.78 -6.92
CA ILE A 159 2.52 6.65 -7.01
C ILE A 159 2.91 5.29 -7.61
N ARG A 160 2.22 4.21 -7.23
CA ARG A 160 2.46 2.89 -7.82
C ARG A 160 2.13 2.85 -9.30
N THR A 161 1.00 3.41 -9.71
CA THR A 161 0.63 3.48 -11.13
C THR A 161 1.63 4.31 -11.91
N LEU A 162 2.05 5.46 -11.37
CA LEU A 162 3.06 6.31 -11.97
C LEU A 162 4.40 5.57 -12.13
N ALA A 163 4.85 4.89 -11.07
CA ALA A 163 6.05 4.06 -11.11
C ALA A 163 5.97 2.99 -12.21
N PHE A 164 4.84 2.32 -12.32
CA PHE A 164 4.60 1.30 -13.35
C PHE A 164 4.56 1.91 -14.77
N HIS A 165 3.89 3.04 -14.95
CA HIS A 165 3.85 3.76 -16.23
C HIS A 165 5.24 4.21 -16.69
N LEU A 166 6.03 4.79 -15.78
CA LEU A 166 7.39 5.22 -16.06
C LEU A 166 8.31 4.05 -16.42
N GLN A 167 8.17 2.91 -15.76
CA GLN A 167 8.98 1.73 -16.07
C GLN A 167 8.63 1.07 -17.40
N VAL A 168 7.34 1.03 -17.75
CA VAL A 168 6.87 0.31 -18.94
C VAL A 168 6.87 1.20 -20.17
N CYS A 169 6.25 2.37 -20.10
CA CYS A 169 6.07 3.25 -21.24
C CYS A 169 7.30 4.15 -21.50
N TRP A 170 8.02 4.52 -20.44
CA TRP A 170 9.18 5.42 -20.52
C TRP A 170 10.52 4.71 -20.27
N GLU A 171 10.47 3.41 -19.99
CA GLU A 171 11.64 2.58 -19.67
C GLU A 171 12.56 3.14 -18.58
N PHE A 172 12.01 3.99 -17.69
CA PHE A 172 12.77 4.69 -16.67
C PHE A 172 13.12 3.77 -15.51
N VAL A 173 14.39 3.79 -15.09
CA VAL A 173 14.88 3.01 -13.95
C VAL A 173 14.61 3.77 -12.66
N LEU A 174 13.78 3.20 -11.78
CA LEU A 174 13.47 3.80 -10.49
C LEU A 174 14.64 3.63 -9.51
N GLY A 175 15.38 4.73 -9.29
CA GLY A 175 16.46 4.78 -8.30
C GLY A 175 16.06 5.37 -6.94
N PRO A 176 17.02 5.55 -6.01
CA PRO A 176 16.76 6.08 -4.66
C PRO A 176 16.13 7.48 -4.63
N LYS A 177 16.41 8.32 -5.63
CA LYS A 177 15.79 9.66 -5.76
C LYS A 177 14.27 9.57 -5.91
N PHE A 178 13.80 8.63 -6.72
CA PHE A 178 12.37 8.38 -6.88
C PHE A 178 11.75 7.83 -5.59
N MET A 179 12.46 6.96 -4.87
CA MET A 179 11.99 6.42 -3.58
C MET A 179 11.75 7.54 -2.56
N TRP A 180 12.69 8.46 -2.37
CA TRP A 180 12.52 9.59 -1.43
C TRP A 180 11.44 10.57 -1.89
N GLY A 181 11.36 10.85 -3.19
CA GLY A 181 10.26 11.64 -3.76
C GLY A 181 8.89 11.00 -3.52
N ALA A 182 8.81 9.67 -3.66
CA ALA A 182 7.60 8.91 -3.38
C ALA A 182 7.21 8.94 -1.90
N PHE A 183 8.16 8.87 -0.97
CA PHE A 183 7.86 9.03 0.46
C PHE A 183 7.37 10.44 0.79
N LEU A 184 8.06 11.47 0.26
CA LEU A 184 7.68 12.86 0.50
C LEU A 184 6.28 13.16 -0.03
N ALA A 185 5.97 12.73 -1.26
CA ALA A 185 4.64 12.91 -1.84
C ALA A 185 3.59 12.01 -1.18
N GLY A 186 3.93 10.73 -0.95
CA GLY A 186 3.02 9.70 -0.46
C GLY A 186 2.62 9.84 1.01
N PHE A 187 3.41 10.55 1.82
CA PHE A 187 3.03 10.92 3.19
C PHE A 187 2.72 12.41 3.33
N GLY A 188 3.44 13.28 2.62
CA GLY A 188 3.28 14.73 2.72
C GLY A 188 1.93 15.22 2.21
N ILE A 189 1.50 14.76 1.03
CA ILE A 189 0.20 15.16 0.48
C ILE A 189 -0.95 14.69 1.39
N PRO A 190 -1.00 13.41 1.83
CA PRO A 190 -1.97 12.97 2.83
C PRO A 190 -1.95 13.78 4.12
N ALA A 191 -0.77 14.09 4.66
CA ALA A 191 -0.66 14.85 5.91
C ALA A 191 -1.22 16.28 5.77
N VAL A 192 -0.92 16.96 4.67
CA VAL A 192 -1.45 18.30 4.37
C VAL A 192 -2.97 18.23 4.16
N GLY A 193 -3.45 17.29 3.34
CA GLY A 193 -4.88 17.09 3.09
C GLY A 193 -5.66 16.79 4.37
N MET A 194 -5.11 15.94 5.24
CA MET A 194 -5.68 15.61 6.55
C MET A 194 -5.75 16.87 7.44
N THR A 195 -4.67 17.66 7.48
CA THR A 195 -4.62 18.88 8.29
C THR A 195 -5.66 19.90 7.83
N VAL A 196 -5.74 20.14 6.52
CA VAL A 196 -6.71 21.07 5.93
C VAL A 196 -8.15 20.59 6.21
N MET A 197 -8.45 19.32 5.96
CA MET A 197 -9.82 18.82 6.13
C MET A 197 -10.27 18.85 7.60
N LEU A 198 -9.39 18.59 8.58
CA LEU A 198 -9.81 18.65 9.99
C LEU A 198 -10.01 20.07 10.49
N ILE A 199 -9.20 21.03 10.01
CA ILE A 199 -9.32 22.43 10.42
C ILE A 199 -10.55 23.09 9.79
N LEU A 200 -10.77 22.88 8.48
CA LEU A 200 -11.81 23.59 7.73
C LEU A 200 -13.17 22.88 7.78
N THR A 201 -13.17 21.54 7.68
CA THR A 201 -14.41 20.77 7.57
C THR A 201 -14.74 20.03 8.87
N GLY A 202 -13.79 19.25 9.37
CA GLY A 202 -13.92 18.39 10.53
C GLY A 202 -14.71 17.09 10.33
N VAL A 203 -14.87 16.32 11.41
CA VAL A 203 -15.56 15.03 11.43
C VAL A 203 -16.62 14.98 12.53
N SER A 204 -17.73 14.29 12.25
CA SER A 204 -18.84 14.08 13.18
C SER A 204 -19.55 12.74 12.93
N PHE A 205 -20.39 12.33 13.88
CA PHE A 205 -21.24 11.16 13.69
C PHE A 205 -22.37 11.48 12.72
N ARG A 206 -22.40 10.73 11.61
CA ARG A 206 -23.44 10.86 10.58
C ARG A 206 -24.12 9.54 10.26
N PHE A 207 -23.35 8.45 10.25
CA PHE A 207 -23.83 7.13 9.83
C PHE A 207 -23.35 6.05 10.82
N GLY A 208 -24.18 5.77 11.82
CA GLY A 208 -23.87 4.79 12.84
C GLY A 208 -22.74 5.25 13.76
N GLN A 209 -21.91 4.29 14.18
CA GLN A 209 -20.99 4.46 15.31
C GLN A 209 -19.59 4.96 14.89
N MET A 210 -19.34 5.23 13.61
CA MET A 210 -18.07 5.81 13.15
C MET A 210 -18.24 7.26 12.72
N CYS A 211 -17.21 8.07 12.92
CA CYS A 211 -17.20 9.43 12.42
C CYS A 211 -16.74 9.52 10.97
N HIS A 212 -17.30 10.50 10.27
CA HIS A 212 -17.02 10.77 8.87
C HIS A 212 -16.91 12.28 8.65
N ILE A 213 -16.41 12.68 7.48
CA ILE A 213 -16.27 14.10 7.12
C ILE A 213 -17.63 14.82 7.13
N ASN A 214 -17.62 16.06 7.65
CA ASN A 214 -18.77 16.95 7.68
C ASN A 214 -19.23 17.37 6.28
N ILE A 215 -20.49 17.78 6.15
CA ILE A 215 -21.11 18.14 4.86
C ILE A 215 -20.51 19.42 4.30
N LYS A 216 -20.39 20.44 5.16
CA LYS A 216 -19.88 21.76 4.81
C LYS A 216 -18.42 21.64 4.42
N HIS A 217 -18.09 22.03 3.18
CA HIS A 217 -16.75 21.91 2.57
C HIS A 217 -16.20 20.48 2.38
N GLY A 218 -16.82 19.43 2.93
CA GLY A 218 -16.28 18.06 2.84
C GLY A 218 -16.13 17.48 1.42
N SER A 219 -16.99 17.90 0.50
CA SER A 219 -16.83 17.53 -0.92
C SER A 219 -15.56 18.15 -1.54
N GLN A 220 -15.26 19.40 -1.19
CA GLN A 220 -14.14 20.17 -1.72
C GLN A 220 -12.82 19.77 -1.07
N ASP A 221 -12.82 19.61 0.25
CA ASP A 221 -11.59 19.40 1.03
C ASP A 221 -11.10 17.94 1.00
N TYR A 222 -12.00 16.98 0.70
CA TYR A 222 -11.66 15.55 0.70
C TYR A 222 -12.00 14.86 -0.62
N TRP A 223 -13.26 14.83 -1.03
CA TRP A 223 -13.68 13.96 -2.14
C TRP A 223 -13.13 14.41 -3.50
N TYR A 224 -13.15 15.71 -3.83
CA TYR A 224 -12.62 16.20 -5.11
C TYR A 224 -11.11 15.92 -5.27
N PRO A 225 -10.24 16.21 -4.28
CA PRO A 225 -8.83 15.81 -4.37
C PRO A 225 -8.64 14.30 -4.56
N LEU A 226 -9.37 13.46 -3.80
CA LEU A 226 -9.28 12.01 -3.92
C LEU A 226 -9.70 11.51 -5.31
N ILE A 227 -10.79 12.04 -5.85
CA ILE A 227 -11.23 11.74 -7.23
C ILE A 227 -10.16 12.17 -8.23
N ALA A 228 -9.56 13.35 -8.08
CA ALA A 228 -8.55 13.86 -9.01
C ALA A 228 -7.33 12.92 -9.10
N PHE A 229 -6.77 12.49 -7.96
CA PHE A 229 -5.67 11.54 -7.95
C PHE A 229 -6.08 10.15 -8.44
N SER A 230 -7.29 9.69 -8.10
CA SER A 230 -7.81 8.39 -8.57
C SER A 230 -8.05 8.37 -10.08
N ALA A 231 -8.57 9.46 -10.64
CA ALA A 231 -8.77 9.62 -12.07
C ALA A 231 -7.44 9.70 -12.82
N ALA A 232 -6.47 10.46 -12.30
CA ALA A 232 -5.12 10.51 -12.87
C ALA A 232 -4.45 9.12 -12.84
N ALA A 233 -4.59 8.38 -11.73
CA ALA A 233 -4.12 7.02 -11.64
C ALA A 233 -4.83 6.10 -12.65
N LEU A 234 -6.15 6.22 -12.80
CA LEU A 234 -6.91 5.43 -13.77
C LEU A 234 -6.43 5.67 -15.20
N VAL A 235 -6.26 6.93 -15.60
CA VAL A 235 -5.77 7.32 -16.93
C VAL A 235 -4.38 6.73 -17.19
N LEU A 236 -3.46 6.88 -16.25
CA LEU A 236 -2.11 6.30 -16.37
C LEU A 236 -2.15 4.77 -16.46
N GLN A 237 -3.02 4.12 -15.67
CA GLN A 237 -3.16 2.67 -15.68
C GLN A 237 -3.70 2.18 -17.02
N LEU A 238 -4.76 2.81 -17.54
CA LEU A 238 -5.36 2.47 -18.83
C LEU A 238 -4.39 2.72 -19.99
N ALA A 239 -3.68 3.86 -19.99
CA ALA A 239 -2.65 4.16 -20.99
C ALA A 239 -1.54 3.11 -21.00
N THR A 240 -1.09 2.68 -19.81
CA THR A 240 -0.07 1.64 -19.70
C THR A 240 -0.58 0.28 -20.19
N MET A 241 -1.83 -0.09 -19.88
CA MET A 241 -2.44 -1.31 -20.39
C MET A 241 -2.60 -1.29 -21.91
N ALA A 242 -3.05 -0.17 -22.48
CA ALA A 242 -3.17 0.01 -23.93
C ALA A 242 -1.80 -0.14 -24.62
N TYR A 243 -0.74 0.45 -24.05
CA TYR A 243 0.63 0.28 -24.56
C TYR A 243 1.12 -1.17 -24.49
N CYS A 244 0.86 -1.86 -23.36
CA CYS A 244 1.19 -3.28 -23.22
C CYS A 244 0.47 -4.14 -24.26
N MET A 245 -0.81 -3.85 -24.52
CA MET A 245 -1.61 -4.54 -25.53
C MET A 245 -1.08 -4.27 -26.94
N HIS A 246 -0.74 -3.03 -27.26
CA HIS A 246 -0.14 -2.66 -28.55
C HIS A 246 1.18 -3.40 -28.82
N ILE A 247 2.10 -3.44 -27.85
CA ILE A 247 3.35 -4.19 -27.98
C ILE A 247 3.08 -5.69 -28.14
N TYR A 248 2.13 -6.23 -27.38
CA TYR A 248 1.76 -7.65 -27.48
C TYR A 248 1.28 -8.00 -28.89
N VAL A 249 0.33 -7.23 -29.44
CA VAL A 249 -0.20 -7.43 -30.79
C VAL A 249 0.92 -7.33 -31.83
N ARG A 250 1.79 -6.31 -31.73
CA ARG A 250 2.95 -6.17 -32.64
C ARG A 250 3.91 -7.35 -32.56
N SER A 251 4.14 -7.90 -31.35
CA SER A 251 5.01 -9.07 -31.16
C SER A 251 4.44 -10.35 -31.78
N LEU A 252 3.12 -10.48 -31.91
CA LEU A 252 2.47 -11.59 -32.60
C LEU A 252 2.63 -11.48 -34.12
N PHE A 253 2.47 -10.28 -34.68
CA PHE A 253 2.66 -10.06 -36.12
C PHE A 253 4.12 -10.26 -36.56
N ASP A 254 5.09 -9.86 -35.72
CA ASP A 254 6.50 -10.18 -35.96
C ASP A 254 6.70 -11.70 -36.03
N LYS A 255 5.98 -12.50 -35.22
CA LYS A 255 6.11 -13.97 -35.21
C LYS A 255 5.64 -14.59 -36.52
N SER A 256 4.50 -14.15 -37.05
CA SER A 256 4.00 -14.60 -38.34
C SER A 256 4.96 -14.25 -39.48
N ALA A 257 5.52 -13.04 -39.51
CA ALA A 257 6.43 -12.62 -40.58
C ALA A 257 7.74 -13.44 -40.64
N SER A 258 8.30 -13.82 -39.48
CA SER A 258 9.55 -14.61 -39.47
C SER A 258 9.37 -16.10 -39.75
N THR A 259 8.14 -16.62 -39.68
CA THR A 259 7.85 -18.03 -40.02
C THR A 259 7.52 -18.23 -41.49
N THR A 260 7.32 -17.15 -42.26
CA THR A 260 7.02 -17.20 -43.69
C THR A 260 8.22 -16.96 -44.59
N GLU A 261 9.39 -16.57 -44.05
CA GLU A 261 10.63 -16.53 -44.82
C GLU A 261 11.27 -17.93 -44.83
N ASN A 262 10.92 -18.71 -45.84
CA ASN A 262 11.68 -19.88 -46.26
C ASN A 262 13.16 -19.48 -46.46
N SER A 263 14.01 -19.91 -45.52
CA SER A 263 15.43 -19.62 -45.51
C SER A 263 16.18 -20.44 -46.56
N SER A 264 16.63 -19.79 -47.64
CA SER A 264 17.80 -20.21 -48.43
C SER A 264 18.81 -19.08 -48.66
N GLY A 265 18.79 -18.02 -47.85
CA GLY A 265 19.77 -16.93 -47.92
C GLY A 265 20.56 -16.83 -46.61
N LEU A 266 21.91 -16.88 -46.70
CA LEU A 266 22.78 -16.66 -45.56
C LEU A 266 22.49 -15.30 -44.89
N PRO A 267 22.59 -15.21 -43.54
CA PRO A 267 22.34 -13.96 -42.84
C PRO A 267 23.44 -12.95 -43.16
N SER A 268 23.12 -11.94 -43.96
CA SER A 268 23.99 -10.79 -44.18
C SER A 268 23.99 -9.93 -42.91
N TYR A 269 25.15 -9.85 -42.28
CA TYR A 269 25.39 -9.09 -41.06
C TYR A 269 25.40 -7.58 -41.39
N THR A 270 24.21 -6.97 -41.47
CA THR A 270 24.08 -5.51 -41.59
C THR A 270 24.19 -4.87 -40.22
N SER A 271 25.24 -4.08 -40.02
CA SER A 271 25.41 -3.19 -38.89
C SER A 271 24.41 -2.03 -39.02
N SER A 272 23.24 -2.17 -38.41
CA SER A 272 22.27 -1.08 -38.31
C SER A 272 21.77 -0.92 -36.88
N VAL A 273 21.49 0.34 -36.55
CA VAL A 273 20.93 0.85 -35.30
C VAL A 273 20.04 -0.21 -34.65
N ARG A 274 20.38 -0.58 -33.41
CA ARG A 274 19.73 -1.68 -32.65
C ARG A 274 18.28 -1.29 -32.35
N THR A 275 17.39 -1.38 -33.35
CA THR A 275 15.95 -1.31 -33.16
C THR A 275 15.61 -2.54 -32.33
N VAL A 276 15.28 -2.32 -31.06
CA VAL A 276 14.87 -3.39 -30.16
C VAL A 276 13.68 -4.07 -30.81
N THR A 277 13.88 -5.30 -31.30
CA THR A 277 12.80 -6.07 -31.94
C THR A 277 11.59 -6.12 -31.00
N ALA A 278 10.36 -6.00 -31.51
CA ALA A 278 9.16 -5.93 -30.67
C ALA A 278 9.03 -7.14 -29.72
N ARG A 279 9.69 -8.25 -30.07
CA ARG A 279 9.87 -9.45 -29.25
C ARG A 279 10.69 -9.23 -27.98
N GLN A 280 11.81 -8.51 -28.07
CA GLN A 280 12.65 -8.21 -26.90
C GLN A 280 11.89 -7.27 -25.96
N ALA A 281 11.18 -6.28 -26.50
CA ALA A 281 10.28 -5.41 -25.74
C ALA A 281 9.15 -6.21 -25.06
N TYR A 282 8.46 -7.11 -25.79
CA TYR A 282 7.40 -7.95 -25.23
C TYR A 282 7.89 -8.87 -24.10
N ARG A 283 9.06 -9.53 -24.25
CA ARG A 283 9.62 -10.39 -23.18
C ARG A 283 9.95 -9.61 -21.91
N ARG A 284 10.36 -8.34 -22.03
CA ARG A 284 10.58 -7.42 -20.91
C ARG A 284 9.25 -7.04 -20.26
N VAL A 285 8.29 -6.55 -21.05
CA VAL A 285 6.95 -6.15 -20.59
C VAL A 285 6.23 -7.30 -19.89
N ARG A 286 6.27 -8.51 -20.46
CA ARG A 286 5.68 -9.72 -19.86
C ARG A 286 6.26 -10.01 -18.48
N ARG A 287 7.57 -9.87 -18.29
CA ARG A 287 8.21 -10.07 -16.97
C ARG A 287 7.76 -9.00 -15.97
N VAL A 288 7.72 -7.73 -16.38
CA VAL A 288 7.27 -6.63 -15.50
C VAL A 288 5.80 -6.82 -15.11
N LEU A 289 4.93 -7.17 -16.06
CA LEU A 289 3.52 -7.47 -15.79
C LEU A 289 3.36 -8.68 -14.85
N GLN A 290 4.09 -9.76 -15.06
CA GLN A 290 4.05 -10.93 -14.15
C GLN A 290 4.50 -10.61 -12.73
N LEU A 291 5.38 -9.62 -12.55
CA LEU A 291 5.81 -9.17 -11.23
C LEU A 291 4.80 -8.21 -10.57
N GLN A 292 4.14 -7.38 -11.37
CA GLN A 292 3.28 -6.29 -10.90
C GLN A 292 1.77 -6.54 -11.00
N TRP A 293 1.30 -7.62 -11.63
CA TRP A 293 -0.15 -7.84 -11.85
C TRP A 293 -0.97 -7.81 -10.56
N ARG A 294 -0.44 -8.36 -9.46
CA ARG A 294 -1.06 -8.29 -8.13
C ARG A 294 -1.24 -6.86 -7.65
N GLY A 295 -0.23 -6.03 -7.89
CA GLY A 295 -0.26 -4.62 -7.55
C GLY A 295 -1.25 -3.85 -8.42
N ILE A 296 -1.29 -4.13 -9.72
CA ILE A 296 -2.23 -3.54 -10.68
C ILE A 296 -3.68 -3.90 -10.31
N ALA A 297 -3.95 -5.18 -10.06
CA ALA A 297 -5.28 -5.64 -9.66
C ALA A 297 -5.78 -4.93 -8.40
N LEU A 298 -4.92 -4.81 -7.38
CA LEU A 298 -5.27 -4.13 -6.14
C LEU A 298 -5.57 -2.65 -6.38
N VAL A 299 -4.74 -1.96 -7.17
CA VAL A 299 -4.95 -0.55 -7.51
C VAL A 299 -6.26 -0.33 -8.26
N LEU A 300 -6.61 -1.20 -9.20
CA LEU A 300 -7.89 -1.12 -9.92
C LEU A 300 -9.10 -1.31 -8.99
N ILE A 301 -9.02 -2.26 -8.05
CA ILE A 301 -10.05 -2.47 -7.03
C ILE A 301 -10.21 -1.20 -6.16
N ILE A 302 -9.11 -0.62 -5.69
CA ILE A 302 -9.15 0.61 -4.89
C ILE A 302 -9.74 1.78 -5.68
N ILE A 303 -9.27 2.03 -6.91
CA ILE A 303 -9.77 3.13 -7.73
C ILE A 303 -11.28 2.98 -7.96
N GLY A 304 -11.73 1.77 -8.29
CA GLY A 304 -13.16 1.47 -8.44
C GLY A 304 -13.96 1.76 -7.17
N ASN A 305 -13.45 1.32 -6.02
CA ASN A 305 -14.07 1.58 -4.72
C ASN A 305 -14.12 3.08 -4.41
N VAL A 306 -13.02 3.82 -4.59
CA VAL A 306 -12.94 5.26 -4.30
C VAL A 306 -13.91 6.05 -5.18
N ILE A 307 -13.99 5.74 -6.48
CA ILE A 307 -14.95 6.38 -7.38
C ILE A 307 -16.39 6.09 -6.93
N PHE A 308 -16.70 4.84 -6.60
CA PHE A 308 -18.01 4.45 -6.10
C PHE A 308 -18.38 5.20 -4.81
N PHE A 309 -17.48 5.21 -3.82
CA PHE A 309 -17.70 5.90 -2.55
C PHE A 309 -17.89 7.40 -2.75
N ALA A 310 -17.04 8.02 -3.56
CA ALA A 310 -17.11 9.46 -3.80
C ALA A 310 -18.44 9.85 -4.47
N VAL A 311 -18.91 9.08 -5.46
CA VAL A 311 -20.22 9.31 -6.08
C VAL A 311 -21.35 9.19 -5.06
N VAL A 312 -21.32 8.14 -4.22
CA VAL A 312 -22.37 7.93 -3.20
C VAL A 312 -22.38 9.05 -2.17
N PHE A 313 -21.22 9.44 -1.63
CA PHE A 313 -21.12 10.47 -0.59
C PHE A 313 -21.37 11.88 -1.12
N ILE A 314 -20.89 12.24 -2.33
CA ILE A 314 -21.22 13.53 -2.95
C ILE A 314 -22.71 13.63 -3.23
N LYS A 315 -23.34 12.55 -3.70
CA LYS A 315 -24.79 12.52 -3.92
C LYS A 315 -25.54 12.65 -2.59
N LEU A 316 -25.12 11.92 -1.56
CA LEU A 316 -25.68 12.00 -0.22
C LEU A 316 -25.60 13.43 0.31
N ASP A 317 -24.41 14.05 0.29
CA ASP A 317 -24.22 15.42 0.78
C ASP A 317 -25.08 16.42 0.01
N ARG A 318 -25.13 16.31 -1.32
CA ARG A 318 -26.00 17.15 -2.16
C ARG A 318 -27.48 16.99 -1.82
N ASP A 319 -27.93 15.76 -1.59
CA ASP A 319 -29.34 15.46 -1.34
C ASP A 319 -29.74 15.71 0.13
N THR A 320 -28.78 15.78 1.08
CA THR A 320 -29.02 16.09 2.50
C THR A 320 -28.74 17.54 2.89
N ASN A 321 -28.12 18.33 2.01
CA ASN A 321 -27.93 19.76 2.24
C ASN A 321 -29.27 20.48 2.43
N LEU A 322 -29.36 21.31 3.47
CA LEU A 322 -30.53 22.12 3.78
C LEU A 322 -30.68 23.22 2.71
N THR A 323 -31.46 22.91 1.68
CA THR A 323 -31.83 23.82 0.59
C THR A 323 -33.33 23.70 0.37
N GLU A 324 -33.98 24.78 -0.06
CA GLU A 324 -35.43 24.81 -0.33
C GLU A 324 -35.86 23.65 -1.25
N ALA A 325 -35.05 23.32 -2.26
CA ALA A 325 -35.32 22.22 -3.19
C ALA A 325 -35.27 20.83 -2.52
N ASN A 326 -34.36 20.60 -1.58
CA ASN A 326 -34.27 19.34 -0.86
C ASN A 326 -35.35 19.23 0.23
N LEU A 327 -35.72 20.35 0.85
CA LEU A 327 -36.85 20.42 1.78
C LEU A 327 -38.16 20.09 1.06
N ALA A 328 -38.36 20.58 -0.16
CA ALA A 328 -39.50 20.21 -0.98
C ALA A 328 -39.54 18.70 -1.27
N LYS A 329 -38.39 18.05 -1.48
CA LYS A 329 -38.31 16.59 -1.63
C LYS A 329 -38.59 15.84 -0.32
N ALA A 330 -38.15 16.39 0.80
CA ALA A 330 -38.37 15.82 2.13
C ALA A 330 -39.79 16.04 2.66
N SER A 331 -40.56 16.98 2.09
CA SER A 331 -41.86 17.43 2.58
C SER A 331 -42.81 16.28 2.92
N ASN A 332 -43.04 15.36 1.99
CA ASN A 332 -43.92 14.20 2.19
C ASN A 332 -43.46 13.27 3.34
N TRP A 333 -42.16 13.15 3.55
CA TRP A 333 -41.61 12.36 4.64
C TRP A 333 -41.79 13.09 5.98
N LEU A 334 -41.49 14.38 6.03
CA LEU A 334 -41.61 15.20 7.23
C LEU A 334 -43.07 15.36 7.66
N THR A 335 -44.00 15.54 6.71
CA THR A 335 -45.44 15.64 7.01
C THR A 335 -45.98 14.31 7.53
N CYS A 336 -45.59 13.18 6.94
CA CYS A 336 -45.95 11.86 7.46
C CYS A 336 -45.50 11.68 8.92
N LEU A 337 -44.27 12.11 9.24
CA LEU A 337 -43.76 12.06 10.61
C LEU A 337 -44.56 12.97 11.56
N ALA A 338 -44.95 14.16 11.11
CA ALA A 338 -45.73 15.11 11.90
C ALA A 338 -47.15 14.63 12.22
N VAL A 339 -47.78 13.87 11.32
CA VAL A 339 -49.15 13.33 11.49
C VAL A 339 -49.17 12.11 12.43
N GLY A 340 -48.00 11.55 12.78
CA GLY A 340 -47.90 10.51 13.79
C GLY A 340 -48.20 9.09 13.29
N GLU A 341 -48.12 8.83 11.98
CA GLU A 341 -48.31 7.48 11.40
C GLU A 341 -47.20 6.47 11.79
N GLY A 342 -46.24 6.90 12.62
CA GLY A 342 -45.12 6.10 13.06
C GLY A 342 -43.96 6.10 12.05
N LYS A 343 -42.74 5.94 12.58
CA LYS A 343 -41.50 5.97 11.81
C LYS A 343 -41.52 5.00 10.63
N GLU A 344 -41.96 3.75 10.83
CA GLU A 344 -41.94 2.71 9.80
C GLU A 344 -42.82 3.03 8.59
N ALA A 345 -44.02 3.59 8.81
CA ALA A 345 -44.94 3.96 7.74
C ALA A 345 -44.36 5.05 6.83
N CYS A 346 -43.60 5.98 7.42
CA CYS A 346 -43.03 7.12 6.72
C CYS A 346 -41.74 6.80 5.94
N LYS A 347 -41.10 5.65 6.17
CA LYS A 347 -39.84 5.27 5.50
C LYS A 347 -39.93 5.23 3.98
N LYS A 348 -41.09 4.84 3.44
CA LYS A 348 -41.30 4.80 1.98
C LYS A 348 -41.12 6.17 1.32
N TYR A 349 -41.37 7.25 2.06
CA TYR A 349 -41.16 8.62 1.57
C TYR A 349 -39.72 9.10 1.74
N ALA A 350 -38.98 8.53 2.69
CA ALA A 350 -37.57 8.85 2.93
C ALA A 350 -36.65 8.44 1.77
N SER A 351 -37.07 7.51 0.90
CA SER A 351 -36.27 7.07 -0.25
C SER A 351 -36.01 8.15 -1.30
N ALA A 352 -36.80 9.23 -1.31
CA ALA A 352 -36.59 10.39 -2.19
C ALA A 352 -35.38 11.25 -1.78
N MET A 353 -34.97 11.14 -0.52
CA MET A 353 -33.76 11.76 0.02
C MET A 353 -32.63 10.74 -0.08
N GLY A 354 -31.40 11.13 -0.40
CA GLY A 354 -30.16 10.34 -0.23
C GLY A 354 -30.10 8.90 -0.80
N PRO A 355 -29.06 8.11 -0.44
CA PRO A 355 -28.88 6.72 -0.86
C PRO A 355 -29.73 5.74 -0.03
N ASN A 356 -30.24 4.70 -0.68
CA ASN A 356 -31.01 3.65 -0.01
C ASN A 356 -30.13 2.84 0.97
N GLU A 357 -30.77 2.03 1.83
CA GLU A 357 -30.06 1.22 2.84
C GLU A 357 -29.03 0.27 2.19
N ALA A 358 -29.38 -0.34 1.05
CA ALA A 358 -28.49 -1.28 0.36
C ALA A 358 -27.19 -0.61 -0.11
N THR A 359 -27.27 0.60 -0.66
CA THR A 359 -26.09 1.39 -1.05
C THR A 359 -25.24 1.75 0.18
N LEU A 360 -25.87 2.15 1.29
CA LEU A 360 -25.14 2.43 2.53
C LEU A 360 -24.38 1.19 3.02
N LEU A 361 -25.05 0.04 3.11
CA LEU A 361 -24.42 -1.22 3.54
C LEU A 361 -23.31 -1.65 2.58
N ALA A 362 -23.51 -1.49 1.26
CA ALA A 362 -22.49 -1.81 0.27
C ALA A 362 -21.22 -0.96 0.48
N VAL A 363 -21.36 0.33 0.73
CA VAL A 363 -20.21 1.21 1.02
C VAL A 363 -19.45 0.74 2.25
N VAL A 364 -20.15 0.52 3.36
CA VAL A 364 -19.50 0.14 4.63
C VAL A 364 -18.82 -1.23 4.52
N TYR A 365 -19.46 -2.22 3.88
CA TYR A 365 -18.85 -3.53 3.66
C TYR A 365 -17.67 -3.50 2.71
N LEU A 366 -17.77 -2.79 1.58
CA LEU A 366 -16.65 -2.66 0.65
C LEU A 366 -15.45 -1.98 1.31
N LEU A 367 -15.69 -0.97 2.15
CA LEU A 367 -14.63 -0.28 2.90
C LEU A 367 -13.94 -1.22 3.90
N SER A 368 -14.71 -2.05 4.62
CA SER A 368 -14.16 -3.06 5.54
C SER A 368 -13.44 -4.22 4.84
N LEU A 369 -13.77 -4.51 3.57
CA LEU A 369 -13.15 -5.59 2.80
C LEU A 369 -11.86 -5.18 2.06
N VAL A 370 -11.44 -3.91 2.17
CA VAL A 370 -10.21 -3.44 1.51
C VAL A 370 -8.98 -4.22 2.00
N GLY A 371 -8.84 -4.48 3.30
CA GLY A 371 -7.72 -5.26 3.81
C GLY A 371 -7.74 -6.73 3.39
N PHE A 372 -8.92 -7.30 3.14
CA PHE A 372 -9.03 -8.65 2.60
C PHE A 372 -8.42 -8.77 1.20
N TRP A 373 -8.72 -7.83 0.30
CA TRP A 373 -8.11 -7.80 -1.03
C TRP A 373 -6.60 -7.56 -0.98
N ASN A 374 -6.14 -6.70 -0.07
CA ASN A 374 -4.72 -6.49 0.17
C ASN A 374 -4.02 -7.78 0.60
N PHE A 375 -4.61 -8.52 1.55
CA PHE A 375 -4.08 -9.81 1.97
C PHE A 375 -4.02 -10.81 0.82
N ILE A 376 -5.12 -11.03 0.09
CA ILE A 376 -5.16 -12.01 -1.00
C ILE A 376 -4.13 -11.70 -2.08
N LEU A 377 -3.98 -10.43 -2.45
CA LEU A 377 -3.11 -10.04 -3.55
C LEU A 377 -1.62 -9.98 -3.15
N PHE A 378 -1.30 -9.67 -1.89
CA PHE A 378 0.09 -9.54 -1.46
C PHE A 378 0.62 -10.70 -0.64
N ALA A 379 -0.22 -11.50 0.00
CA ALA A 379 0.20 -12.73 0.66
C ALA A 379 0.73 -13.70 -0.41
N ARG A 380 1.98 -14.11 -0.25
CA ARG A 380 2.61 -15.08 -1.15
C ARG A 380 2.79 -16.40 -0.42
N PRO A 381 2.57 -17.56 -1.08
CA PRO A 381 2.89 -18.87 -0.51
C PRO A 381 4.31 -18.96 0.05
N SER A 382 5.27 -18.26 -0.58
CA SER A 382 6.66 -18.15 -0.13
C SER A 382 6.80 -17.52 1.27
N MET A 383 5.89 -16.64 1.68
CA MET A 383 5.92 -16.02 3.00
C MET A 383 5.59 -17.07 4.08
N PHE A 384 4.59 -17.92 3.83
CA PHE A 384 4.24 -19.02 4.74
C PHE A 384 5.36 -20.06 4.84
N ALA A 385 6.03 -20.38 3.73
CA ALA A 385 7.22 -21.23 3.74
C ALA A 385 8.37 -20.61 4.55
N GLY A 386 8.57 -19.30 4.46
CA GLY A 386 9.55 -18.57 5.26
C GLY A 386 9.25 -18.60 6.76
N TRP A 387 7.99 -18.41 7.15
CA TRP A 387 7.56 -18.57 8.54
C TRP A 387 7.76 -20.01 9.04
N LEU A 388 7.43 -21.01 8.22
CA LEU A 388 7.65 -22.41 8.57
C LEU A 388 9.13 -22.74 8.75
N ASP A 389 10.01 -22.15 7.92
CA ASP A 389 11.47 -22.32 8.04
C ASP A 389 12.01 -21.72 9.34
N ILE A 390 11.56 -20.51 9.72
CA ILE A 390 11.92 -19.88 11.00
C ILE A 390 11.36 -20.68 12.19
N CYS A 391 10.12 -21.14 12.14
CA CYS A 391 9.52 -21.95 13.20
C CYS A 391 10.27 -23.29 13.40
N ARG A 392 10.77 -23.89 12.32
CA ARG A 392 11.50 -25.17 12.37
C ARG A 392 12.95 -25.03 12.82
N ARG A 393 13.64 -23.97 12.39
CA ARG A 393 15.07 -23.75 12.68
C ARG A 393 15.31 -22.89 13.93
N GLY A 394 14.23 -22.34 14.50
CA GLY A 394 14.31 -21.26 15.48
C GLY A 394 14.86 -19.97 14.84
N PHE A 395 14.91 -18.88 15.61
CA PHE A 395 15.60 -17.65 15.20
C PHE A 395 17.13 -17.80 15.13
N SER A 396 17.65 -19.02 15.17
CA SER A 396 19.07 -19.33 15.02
C SER A 396 19.52 -18.95 13.61
N ALA A 397 20.20 -17.82 13.49
CA ALA A 397 20.74 -17.31 12.25
C ALA A 397 21.56 -18.42 11.55
N PRO A 398 21.25 -18.78 10.29
CA PRO A 398 22.17 -19.57 9.50
C PRO A 398 23.48 -18.77 9.45
N ARG A 399 24.58 -19.37 9.90
CA ARG A 399 25.93 -18.88 9.58
C ARG A 399 26.13 -19.12 8.08
N GLU A 400 25.52 -18.28 7.26
CA GLU A 400 25.76 -18.25 5.84
C GLU A 400 27.19 -17.71 5.70
N PHE A 401 28.14 -18.58 5.35
CA PHE A 401 29.50 -18.18 5.03
C PHE A 401 29.45 -17.39 3.71
N VAL A 402 29.18 -16.10 3.83
CA VAL A 402 29.22 -15.15 2.72
C VAL A 402 30.68 -14.83 2.49
N SER A 403 31.26 -15.31 1.38
CA SER A 403 32.58 -14.84 0.94
C SER A 403 32.53 -13.32 0.75
N ALA A 404 33.61 -12.61 1.10
CA ALA A 404 33.66 -11.14 1.05
C ALA A 404 33.25 -10.55 -0.32
N ASP A 405 33.38 -11.32 -1.40
CA ASP A 405 32.94 -10.96 -2.75
C ASP A 405 31.41 -10.89 -2.93
N ALA A 406 30.64 -11.60 -2.11
CA ALA A 406 29.18 -11.57 -2.15
C ALA A 406 28.60 -10.31 -1.48
N HIS A 407 29.28 -9.71 -0.49
CA HIS A 407 28.86 -8.43 0.10
C HIS A 407 28.84 -7.31 -0.94
N ARG A 408 29.80 -7.30 -1.86
CA ARG A 408 29.90 -6.28 -2.92
C ARG A 408 28.79 -6.39 -3.98
N ASN A 409 28.14 -7.55 -4.09
CA ASN A 409 27.05 -7.82 -5.06
C ASN A 409 25.65 -7.88 -4.43
N LEU A 410 25.53 -7.96 -3.11
CA LEU A 410 24.24 -8.06 -2.41
C LEU A 410 23.60 -6.69 -2.17
N ASP A 411 24.41 -5.65 -1.91
CA ASP A 411 23.90 -4.29 -1.64
C ASP A 411 23.19 -3.66 -2.86
N ASN A 412 23.48 -4.10 -4.08
CA ASN A 412 22.80 -3.64 -5.30
C ASN A 412 21.47 -4.36 -5.59
N LYS A 413 21.26 -5.59 -5.08
CA LYS A 413 20.09 -6.40 -5.45
C LYS A 413 18.77 -5.94 -4.83
N GLY A 414 18.82 -5.17 -3.75
CA GLY A 414 17.63 -4.65 -3.07
C GLY A 414 16.84 -3.63 -3.90
N PHE A 415 17.52 -2.89 -4.79
CA PHE A 415 16.92 -1.90 -5.68
C PHE A 415 16.84 -2.36 -7.15
N GLU A 416 17.56 -3.41 -7.54
CA GLU A 416 17.66 -3.91 -8.93
C GLU A 416 16.53 -4.85 -9.39
N MET A 417 15.51 -5.14 -8.60
CA MET A 417 14.47 -6.12 -9.01
C MET A 417 13.59 -5.70 -10.21
N LEU A 418 13.84 -4.54 -10.82
CA LEU A 418 13.23 -4.13 -12.10
C LEU A 418 14.26 -3.84 -13.20
N THR A 419 15.55 -4.04 -12.94
CA THR A 419 16.64 -3.87 -13.91
C THR A 419 17.56 -5.07 -13.90
N THR A 420 17.22 -6.08 -14.71
CA THR A 420 18.21 -7.08 -15.12
C THR A 420 18.66 -6.72 -16.53
N SER A 421 19.80 -6.03 -16.63
CA SER A 421 20.46 -5.72 -17.90
C SER A 421 20.81 -7.01 -18.62
N GLY A 422 20.21 -7.20 -19.79
CA GLY A 422 20.65 -8.20 -20.75
C GLY A 422 22.03 -7.85 -21.27
N GLY A 423 22.87 -8.87 -21.46
CA GLY A 423 24.26 -8.76 -21.87
C GLY A 423 24.52 -7.75 -22.99
N GLY A 424 25.41 -6.80 -22.70
CA GLY A 424 25.99 -5.83 -23.62
C GLY A 424 27.19 -5.18 -22.93
N LYS A 425 28.35 -5.24 -23.58
CA LYS A 425 29.66 -4.80 -23.06
C LYS A 425 29.69 -3.27 -22.79
N THR A 426 30.07 -2.88 -21.55
CA THR A 426 30.92 -1.74 -21.03
C THR A 426 30.91 -0.35 -21.70
N PRO A 427 31.16 0.81 -21.00
CA PRO A 427 32.28 1.01 -20.05
C PRO A 427 32.08 1.89 -18.78
N GLU A 428 33.02 1.66 -17.84
CA GLU A 428 33.50 2.42 -16.66
C GLU A 428 32.54 2.96 -15.56
N PRO A 429 32.82 2.66 -14.26
CA PRO A 429 32.08 3.24 -13.14
C PRO A 429 32.77 4.49 -12.57
N TYR A 430 32.08 5.63 -12.62
CA TYR A 430 32.40 6.78 -11.77
C TYR A 430 32.05 6.46 -10.31
N ASN A 431 33.08 6.29 -9.48
CA ASN A 431 32.97 6.08 -8.04
C ASN A 431 32.50 7.37 -7.34
N TYR A 432 31.26 7.41 -6.85
CA TYR A 432 30.89 8.27 -5.73
C TYR A 432 30.76 7.43 -4.46
N ASN A 433 31.81 7.44 -3.66
CA ASN A 433 31.76 6.96 -2.28
C ASN A 433 30.90 7.92 -1.46
N MET A 434 29.68 7.50 -1.07
CA MET A 434 28.95 8.17 0.00
C MET A 434 28.55 7.14 1.06
N ARG A 435 29.33 7.16 2.14
CA ARG A 435 29.12 6.38 3.37
C ARG A 435 27.93 6.98 4.11
N SER A 436 26.81 6.27 4.18
CA SER A 436 25.73 6.61 5.12
C SER A 436 26.09 6.11 6.53
N PRO A 437 25.80 6.88 7.60
CA PRO A 437 26.17 6.53 8.96
C PRO A 437 25.22 5.48 9.55
N SER A 438 25.76 4.37 10.03
CA SER A 438 25.03 3.37 10.81
C SER A 438 24.85 3.85 12.26
N PRO A 439 23.69 3.62 12.91
CA PRO A 439 23.41 4.03 14.28
C PRO A 439 23.94 2.98 15.26
N SER A 440 25.24 3.00 15.52
CA SER A 440 25.82 2.15 16.57
C SER A 440 27.19 2.64 16.99
N ARG A 441 27.25 3.78 17.68
CA ARG A 441 28.34 4.11 18.61
C ARG A 441 27.95 5.32 19.46
N MET A 442 27.28 5.03 20.57
CA MET A 442 27.28 5.94 21.71
C MET A 442 27.64 5.10 22.93
N MET A 443 28.94 4.95 23.18
CA MET A 443 29.49 4.87 24.54
C MET A 443 31.02 4.94 24.54
N ARG A 444 31.49 6.01 25.20
CA ARG A 444 32.72 6.20 25.98
C ARG A 444 34.11 6.12 25.32
N SER A 445 34.80 7.23 25.55
CA SER A 445 36.20 7.58 25.43
C SER A 445 37.18 6.68 26.21
N ALA A 446 38.36 6.41 25.63
CA ALA A 446 39.67 6.85 26.17
C ALA A 446 40.84 6.34 25.29
N SER A 447 41.65 7.29 24.81
CA SER A 447 43.08 7.35 24.42
C SER A 447 43.87 6.20 23.72
N PRO A 448 44.89 6.52 22.88
CA PRO A 448 45.55 5.57 21.97
C PRO A 448 47.01 5.22 22.35
N ARG A 449 47.47 4.02 21.96
CA ARG A 449 48.85 3.55 21.65
C ARG A 449 48.76 2.00 21.53
N GLN A 450 49.48 1.24 20.72
CA GLN A 450 50.73 1.45 20.02
C GLN A 450 50.85 0.35 18.94
N MET A 451 51.52 0.70 17.85
CA MET A 451 51.88 -0.15 16.72
C MET A 451 53.07 -1.04 17.12
N MET A 452 53.06 -2.35 16.87
CA MET A 452 54.30 -3.08 16.60
C MET A 452 54.11 -4.40 15.85
N ARG A 453 55.07 -4.60 14.93
CA ARG A 453 55.23 -5.67 13.93
C ARG A 453 55.74 -6.98 14.54
N SER A 454 55.29 -8.08 13.94
CA SER A 454 55.95 -9.40 13.77
C SER A 454 57.48 -9.37 13.70
N PRO A 455 58.19 -10.45 14.10
CA PRO A 455 58.31 -11.62 13.19
C PRO A 455 58.41 -13.02 13.85
N SER A 456 57.95 -14.03 13.11
CA SER A 456 58.37 -15.45 13.24
C SER A 456 59.83 -15.61 12.77
N PRO A 457 60.57 -16.70 13.14
CA PRO A 457 60.45 -17.96 12.38
C PRO A 457 60.83 -19.30 13.11
N THR A 458 60.42 -20.41 12.47
CA THR A 458 61.08 -21.76 12.33
C THR A 458 61.15 -22.82 13.47
N HIS A 459 60.44 -23.95 13.24
CA HIS A 459 60.82 -25.40 13.24
C HIS A 459 62.20 -25.81 13.87
N THR A 460 62.45 -26.94 14.57
CA THR A 460 61.86 -28.30 14.67
C THR A 460 62.59 -29.12 15.78
N PHE A 461 61.97 -30.23 16.22
CA PHE A 461 62.56 -31.55 16.57
C PHE A 461 62.56 -32.07 18.05
N SER A 462 61.61 -32.98 18.31
CA SER A 462 61.62 -34.27 19.07
C SER A 462 62.15 -34.42 20.51
N GLY A 463 61.42 -35.17 21.37
CA GLY A 463 62.05 -35.90 22.50
C GLY A 463 61.21 -36.37 23.70
N ARG A 464 60.25 -37.28 23.50
CA ARG A 464 59.82 -38.43 24.37
C ARG A 464 60.13 -38.46 25.90
N ARG A 465 59.10 -38.54 26.77
CA ARG A 465 58.87 -39.56 27.85
C ARG A 465 57.61 -39.29 28.70
N SER A 466 56.87 -40.37 29.01
CA SER A 466 55.82 -40.53 30.06
C SER A 466 56.39 -41.51 31.13
N PRO A 467 55.72 -41.92 32.26
CA PRO A 467 54.26 -41.93 32.56
C PRO A 467 53.80 -41.78 34.06
N MET A 468 52.48 -41.98 34.28
CA MET A 468 51.71 -42.27 35.52
C MET A 468 51.17 -41.05 36.32
N ALA A 469 49.99 -41.04 36.94
CA ALA A 469 48.74 -41.81 36.89
C ALA A 469 47.73 -41.08 37.81
N ALA A 470 46.44 -40.97 37.43
CA ALA A 470 45.24 -41.01 38.29
C ALA A 470 44.00 -40.46 37.55
N SER A 471 42.93 -41.25 37.53
CA SER A 471 41.53 -40.92 37.16
C SER A 471 40.65 -41.24 38.40
N PRO A 472 39.30 -41.03 38.45
CA PRO A 472 38.32 -40.71 37.40
C PRO A 472 37.35 -39.57 37.82
N THR A 473 36.38 -39.03 37.05
CA THR A 473 35.26 -39.68 36.32
C THR A 473 34.53 -38.69 35.38
N SER A 474 34.02 -39.26 34.28
CA SER A 474 32.80 -38.88 33.53
C SER A 474 32.76 -37.57 32.74
N GLU A 475 33.02 -37.65 31.43
CA GLU A 475 32.01 -37.30 30.41
C GLU A 475 32.41 -37.72 28.99
N ARG A 476 31.38 -38.06 28.23
CA ARG A 476 31.33 -38.82 26.97
C ARG A 476 31.66 -37.93 25.77
N ASN A 477 32.84 -38.12 25.16
CA ASN A 477 33.18 -37.48 23.88
C ASN A 477 33.38 -38.53 22.77
N VAL A 478 32.56 -38.39 21.73
CA VAL A 478 32.55 -39.21 20.51
C VAL A 478 33.52 -38.61 19.50
N HIS A 479 34.34 -39.49 18.95
CA HIS A 479 35.29 -39.25 17.86
C HIS A 479 34.68 -38.57 16.63
N PHE A 480 35.32 -37.52 16.13
CA PHE A 480 35.41 -37.25 14.68
C PHE A 480 36.79 -36.69 14.34
N GLY A 481 37.47 -37.36 13.41
CA GLY A 481 38.84 -37.08 13.00
C GLY A 481 38.97 -35.75 12.25
N HIS A 482 40.06 -35.05 12.54
CA HIS A 482 40.56 -33.95 11.73
C HIS A 482 41.05 -34.48 10.38
N GLN A 483 40.27 -34.27 9.31
CA GLN A 483 40.79 -34.24 7.95
C GLN A 483 40.97 -32.78 7.53
N GLU A 484 42.22 -32.34 7.43
CA GLU A 484 42.58 -31.12 6.73
C GLU A 484 42.26 -31.30 5.24
N ALA A 485 41.19 -30.68 4.76
CA ALA A 485 40.84 -30.67 3.35
C ALA A 485 41.86 -29.79 2.58
N ARG A 486 42.89 -30.42 2.03
CA ARG A 486 43.87 -29.79 1.15
C ARG A 486 43.19 -29.42 -0.17
N TYR A 487 43.05 -28.12 -0.44
CA TYR A 487 42.50 -27.63 -1.70
C TYR A 487 43.48 -27.87 -2.86
N THR A 488 43.23 -28.90 -3.66
CA THR A 488 43.89 -29.12 -4.96
C THR A 488 43.25 -28.24 -6.03
N ARG A 489 44.01 -27.27 -6.55
CA ARG A 489 43.63 -26.49 -7.74
C ARG A 489 43.63 -27.42 -8.97
N PRO A 490 42.56 -27.45 -9.79
CA PRO A 490 42.63 -28.10 -11.10
C PRO A 490 43.60 -27.32 -11.99
N SER A 491 44.65 -27.99 -12.47
CA SER A 491 45.66 -27.43 -13.35
C SER A 491 45.21 -27.44 -14.82
N MET A 492 44.02 -26.93 -15.14
CA MET A 492 43.60 -26.66 -16.52
C MET A 492 42.57 -25.53 -16.53
N SER A 493 43.07 -24.29 -16.62
CA SER A 493 42.27 -23.13 -17.02
C SER A 493 42.83 -22.62 -18.34
N PHE A 494 42.24 -23.11 -19.44
CA PHE A 494 42.32 -22.45 -20.73
C PHE A 494 41.17 -21.46 -20.82
N SER A 495 41.49 -20.20 -21.14
CA SER A 495 40.64 -19.13 -21.70
C SER A 495 40.69 -17.83 -20.91
N GLY A 496 41.74 -17.04 -21.15
CA GLY A 496 41.76 -15.59 -20.89
C GLY A 496 42.65 -14.94 -21.96
N PRO A 497 42.18 -13.92 -22.71
CA PRO A 497 42.92 -13.40 -23.85
C PRO A 497 44.16 -12.64 -23.37
N ARG A 498 45.33 -13.01 -23.89
CA ARG A 498 46.53 -12.17 -23.78
C ARG A 498 46.41 -10.99 -24.74
N PRO A 499 46.82 -9.78 -24.33
CA PRO A 499 46.88 -8.63 -25.23
C PRO A 499 47.92 -8.88 -26.33
N PRO A 500 47.71 -8.40 -27.58
CA PRO A 500 48.63 -8.65 -28.68
C PRO A 500 49.90 -7.82 -28.49
N THR A 501 51.03 -8.52 -28.36
CA THR A 501 52.35 -7.95 -28.64
C THR A 501 52.70 -8.25 -30.10
N SER A 502 52.68 -7.24 -30.96
CA SER A 502 53.43 -7.27 -32.23
C SER A 502 54.93 -7.07 -31.89
N PRO A 503 55.90 -7.67 -32.60
CA PRO A 503 56.11 -7.42 -34.03
C PRO A 503 56.60 -8.61 -34.89
N GLY A 504 56.26 -8.55 -36.18
CA GLY A 504 57.12 -9.02 -37.28
C GLY A 504 57.35 -10.52 -37.42
N ARG A 505 56.51 -11.18 -38.22
CA ARG A 505 56.92 -12.32 -39.06
C ARG A 505 55.94 -12.47 -40.22
N ASP A 506 56.50 -12.35 -41.42
CA ASP A 506 55.78 -12.50 -42.69
C ASP A 506 55.14 -13.88 -42.81
N TRP A 507 53.91 -13.90 -43.29
CA TRP A 507 53.16 -15.11 -43.59
C TRP A 507 53.46 -15.52 -45.05
N ASP A 508 53.96 -16.74 -45.24
CA ASP A 508 54.33 -17.30 -46.54
C ASP A 508 53.19 -18.19 -47.10
N ALA A 509 52.66 -17.80 -48.26
CA ALA A 509 51.53 -18.45 -48.93
C ALA A 509 51.87 -19.80 -49.58
N SER A 510 53.14 -20.23 -49.58
CA SER A 510 53.59 -21.46 -50.23
C SER A 510 53.46 -22.73 -49.38
N ALA A 511 53.05 -22.61 -48.10
CA ALA A 511 53.02 -23.74 -47.15
C ALA A 511 51.71 -24.55 -47.12
N THR A 512 50.74 -24.29 -47.99
CA THR A 512 49.48 -25.06 -48.07
C THR A 512 49.33 -25.77 -49.41
N PHE A 513 49.95 -26.96 -49.50
CA PHE A 513 49.56 -27.97 -50.48
C PHE A 513 49.16 -29.25 -49.74
N ALA A 514 47.88 -29.60 -49.81
CA ALA A 514 47.42 -30.98 -49.67
C ALA A 514 46.35 -31.24 -50.74
N ARG A 515 46.66 -32.21 -51.60
CA ARG A 515 45.90 -32.63 -52.79
C ARG A 515 44.54 -33.24 -52.44
N GLY A 516 43.56 -33.05 -53.31
CA GLY A 516 42.31 -33.81 -53.32
C GLY A 516 42.51 -35.25 -53.79
N HIS A 517 41.70 -36.15 -53.25
CA HIS A 517 41.52 -37.51 -53.77
C HIS A 517 40.06 -37.67 -54.23
N THR A 518 39.95 -37.97 -55.52
CA THR A 518 38.90 -38.67 -56.30
C THR A 518 37.45 -38.35 -56.05
#